data_AF-A0A8T1MAY3-F1
#
_entry.id   AF-A0A8T1MAY3-F1
#
_cell.length_a   1.000
_cell.length_b   1.000
_cell.length_c   1.000
_cell.angle_alpha   90.00
_cell.angle_beta   90.00
_cell.angle_gamma   90.00
#
_symmetry.space_group_name_H-M   'P 1'
#
loop_
_entity.id
_entity.type
_entity.pdbx_description
1 polymer ?
#
loop_
_entity_poly.entity_id
_entity_poly.type
_entity_poly.pdbx_seq_one_letter_code
_entity_poly.pdbx_strand_id
1 'polypeptide(L)'
;MRLQHTLLLLTTAFTVVRAEIVAYEDCDENAGPPGDATVQGIKWGIPFSFNMDNPQICGDVRPSCPLQSGQWYTYNKTIFISTWYPAVYATVRWRLKNTNGDSMVCVEVPVELA
;
A
#
# COMPACT_ATOMS: atom_id res chain seq x y z
N MET A 1 54.34 -31.28 6.51
CA MET A 1 53.75 -30.95 5.20
C MET A 1 52.31 -30.53 5.41
N ARG A 2 51.92 -29.39 4.83
CA ARG A 2 50.56 -28.81 4.84
C ARG A 2 49.60 -29.62 3.94
N LEU A 3 48.30 -29.39 4.16
CA LEU A 3 47.17 -29.23 3.20
C LEU A 3 45.95 -30.02 3.72
N GLN A 4 44.92 -29.33 4.26
CA GLN A 4 43.68 -28.92 3.55
C GLN A 4 42.77 -30.13 3.27
N HIS A 5 41.47 -30.23 3.53
CA HIS A 5 40.30 -29.36 3.71
C HIS A 5 39.22 -30.24 4.44
N THR A 6 38.10 -29.79 5.00
CA THR A 6 37.07 -28.92 4.42
C THR A 6 36.11 -28.52 5.53
N LEU A 7 35.94 -27.22 5.68
CA LEU A 7 35.00 -26.54 6.57
C LEU A 7 33.58 -26.76 6.01
N LEU A 8 32.79 -27.64 6.62
CA LEU A 8 31.37 -27.82 6.27
C LEU A 8 30.54 -26.79 7.06
N LEU A 9 30.71 -25.51 6.73
CA LEU A 9 29.75 -24.48 7.09
C LEU A 9 28.52 -24.68 6.22
N LEU A 10 27.54 -25.42 6.74
CA LEU A 10 26.15 -25.33 6.31
C LEU A 10 25.64 -23.92 6.67
N THR A 11 26.01 -22.93 5.87
CA THR A 11 25.22 -21.69 5.79
C THR A 11 23.96 -22.06 5.02
N THR A 12 22.94 -22.51 5.75
CA THR A 12 21.59 -22.52 5.22
C THR A 12 21.29 -21.10 4.76
N ALA A 13 21.24 -20.94 3.45
CA ALA A 13 20.75 -19.72 2.83
C ALA A 13 19.29 -19.56 3.27
N PHE A 14 19.06 -18.84 4.36
CA PHE A 14 17.78 -18.20 4.59
C PHE A 14 17.65 -17.18 3.47
N THR A 15 16.95 -17.56 2.39
CA THR A 15 16.43 -16.61 1.43
C THR A 15 15.45 -15.73 2.19
N VAL A 16 15.92 -14.59 2.70
CA VAL A 16 15.03 -13.57 3.27
C VAL A 16 14.20 -13.06 2.10
N VAL A 17 12.95 -13.52 2.01
CA VAL A 17 11.94 -12.91 1.15
C VAL A 17 11.70 -11.51 1.72
N ARG A 18 12.35 -10.50 1.13
CA ARG A 18 12.21 -9.11 1.56
C ARG A 18 10.88 -8.60 0.98
N ALA A 19 9.78 -8.87 1.69
CA ALA A 19 8.59 -8.04 1.52
C ALA A 19 8.90 -6.71 2.21
N GLU A 20 9.12 -5.65 1.43
CA GLU A 20 9.12 -4.30 2.01
C GLU A 20 7.72 -4.05 2.55
N ILE A 21 7.62 -3.99 3.87
CA ILE A 21 6.37 -3.62 4.54
C ILE A 21 6.08 -2.19 4.09
N VAL A 22 5.01 -2.01 3.35
CA VAL A 22 4.52 -0.68 3.00
C VAL A 22 4.10 0.02 4.29
N ALA A 23 4.76 1.13 4.62
CA ALA A 23 4.37 1.93 5.76
C ALA A 23 3.03 2.60 5.48
N TYR A 24 2.07 2.41 6.39
CA TYR A 24 0.85 3.22 6.43
C TYR A 24 0.99 4.23 7.57
N GLU A 25 0.36 5.38 7.39
CA GLU A 25 0.28 6.44 8.39
C GLU A 25 -1.19 6.75 8.65
N ASP A 26 -1.55 6.86 9.93
CA ASP A 26 -2.85 7.37 10.34
C ASP A 26 -2.82 8.90 10.13
N CYS A 27 -3.57 9.36 9.12
CA CYS A 27 -3.53 10.74 8.66
C CYS A 27 -4.44 11.68 9.47
N ASP A 28 -5.41 11.12 10.20
CA ASP A 28 -6.33 11.87 11.04
C ASP A 28 -6.67 11.06 12.30
N GLU A 29 -6.60 11.69 13.47
CA GLU A 29 -6.96 11.07 14.76
C GLU A 29 -8.48 10.87 14.91
N ASN A 30 -9.28 11.61 14.14
CA ASN A 30 -10.74 11.61 14.12
C ASN A 30 -11.25 11.03 12.78
N ALA A 31 -11.08 9.71 12.63
CA ALA A 31 -11.45 9.02 11.39
C ALA A 31 -12.91 9.25 10.94
N GLY A 32 -13.88 9.42 11.84
CA GLY A 32 -15.29 9.61 11.46
C GLY A 32 -15.87 8.43 10.63
N PRO A 33 -17.04 8.59 10.00
CA PRO A 33 -17.62 7.54 9.17
C PRO A 33 -16.84 7.34 7.86
N PRO A 34 -16.61 6.09 7.40
CA PRO A 34 -15.88 5.83 6.16
C PRO A 34 -16.64 6.34 4.93
N GLY A 35 -15.94 7.02 4.04
CA GLY A 35 -16.41 7.47 2.74
C GLY A 35 -15.70 6.74 1.60
N ASP A 36 -14.98 7.51 0.78
CA ASP A 36 -14.38 7.04 -0.46
C ASP A 36 -12.85 6.96 -0.39
N ALA A 37 -12.28 6.00 -1.11
CA ALA A 37 -10.85 5.87 -1.36
C ALA A 37 -10.43 6.71 -2.57
N THR A 38 -9.20 7.26 -2.51
CA THR A 38 -8.59 7.97 -3.64
C THR A 38 -7.18 7.45 -3.88
N VAL A 39 -6.80 7.31 -5.14
CA VAL A 39 -5.46 6.85 -5.55
C VAL A 39 -4.84 7.86 -6.51
N GLN A 40 -3.61 8.26 -6.19
CA GLN A 40 -2.83 9.22 -6.96
C GLN A 40 -1.46 8.65 -7.25
N GLY A 41 -0.94 8.81 -8.46
CA GLY A 41 0.47 8.61 -8.78
C GLY A 41 1.21 9.94 -8.65
N ILE A 42 2.40 9.94 -8.07
CA ILE A 42 3.20 11.15 -7.88
C ILE A 42 4.52 10.93 -8.62
N LYS A 43 4.79 11.81 -9.59
CA LYS A 43 6.04 11.81 -10.35
C LYS A 43 6.61 13.22 -10.35
N TRP A 44 7.86 13.37 -9.89
CA TRP A 44 8.54 14.67 -9.77
C TRP A 44 7.73 15.71 -8.97
N GLY A 45 7.00 15.25 -7.94
CA GLY A 45 6.13 16.08 -7.12
C GLY A 45 4.77 16.42 -7.74
N ILE A 46 4.49 16.00 -8.98
CA ILE A 46 3.22 16.24 -9.67
C ILE A 46 2.27 15.05 -9.44
N PRO A 47 1.07 15.27 -8.87
CA PRO A 47 0.08 14.22 -8.67
C PRO A 47 -0.79 13.99 -9.92
N PHE A 48 -1.07 12.72 -10.21
CA PHE A 48 -1.94 12.24 -11.28
C PHE A 48 -3.00 11.32 -10.67
N SER A 49 -4.28 11.61 -10.87
CA SER A 49 -5.36 10.81 -10.28
C SER A 49 -5.66 9.57 -11.11
N PHE A 50 -5.83 8.43 -10.43
CA PHE A 50 -6.36 7.22 -11.05
C PHE A 50 -7.85 7.09 -10.73
N ASN A 51 -8.67 6.86 -11.76
CA ASN A 51 -10.10 6.61 -11.56
C ASN A 51 -10.31 5.20 -11.03
N MET A 52 -11.23 5.07 -10.07
CA MET A 52 -11.69 3.80 -9.53
C MET A 52 -13.19 3.66 -9.80
N ASP A 53 -13.61 2.49 -10.29
CA ASP A 53 -15.02 2.24 -10.64
C ASP A 53 -15.94 2.26 -9.41
N ASN A 54 -15.44 1.78 -8.27
CA ASN A 54 -16.17 1.79 -7.00
C ASN A 54 -15.23 2.29 -5.88
N PRO A 55 -15.22 3.58 -5.55
CA PRO A 55 -14.30 4.13 -4.56
C PRO A 55 -14.76 3.90 -3.11
N GLN A 56 -16.00 3.47 -2.87
CA GLN A 56 -16.56 3.33 -1.53
C GLN A 56 -15.75 2.35 -0.66
N ILE A 57 -15.20 2.83 0.45
CA ILE A 57 -14.33 2.02 1.33
C ILE A 57 -15.06 0.78 1.84
N CYS A 58 -16.33 0.93 2.24
CA CYS A 58 -17.11 -0.15 2.84
C CYS A 58 -17.36 -1.35 1.92
N GLY A 59 -17.18 -1.21 0.59
CA GLY A 59 -17.26 -2.33 -0.34
C GLY A 59 -16.07 -3.28 -0.28
N ASP A 60 -14.95 -2.82 0.29
CA ASP A 60 -13.63 -3.46 0.19
C ASP A 60 -12.98 -3.72 1.57
N VAL A 61 -13.72 -3.48 2.66
CA VAL A 61 -13.26 -3.69 4.03
C VAL A 61 -13.85 -4.95 4.67
N ARG A 62 -13.02 -5.67 5.44
CA ARG A 62 -13.39 -6.82 6.25
C ARG A 62 -12.86 -6.69 7.70
N PRO A 63 -13.68 -6.93 8.74
CA PRO A 63 -15.13 -7.16 8.69
C PRO A 63 -15.86 -5.95 8.11
N SER A 64 -17.06 -6.15 7.56
CA SER A 64 -17.79 -5.09 6.87
C SER A 64 -18.16 -3.94 7.80
N CYS A 65 -18.41 -2.76 7.21
CA CYS A 65 -18.86 -1.57 7.93
C CYS A 65 -20.13 -1.82 8.78
N PRO A 66 -20.36 -1.03 9.85
CA PRO A 66 -19.63 0.19 10.23
C PRO A 66 -18.24 -0.07 10.83
N LEU A 67 -17.33 0.89 10.63
CA LEU A 67 -16.03 0.88 11.32
C LEU A 67 -16.24 1.25 12.80
N GLN A 68 -15.64 0.47 13.69
CA GLN A 68 -15.74 0.63 15.14
C GLN A 68 -14.36 0.85 15.75
N SER A 69 -14.29 1.74 16.75
CA SER A 69 -13.05 2.01 17.48
C SER A 69 -12.55 0.75 18.20
N GLY A 70 -11.23 0.54 18.21
CA GLY A 70 -10.59 -0.60 18.87
C GLY A 70 -10.65 -1.92 18.08
N GLN A 71 -11.25 -1.92 16.88
CA GLN A 71 -11.33 -3.11 16.03
C GLN A 71 -10.39 -2.98 14.83
N TRP A 72 -9.71 -4.09 14.49
CA TRP A 72 -8.86 -4.18 13.32
C TRP A 72 -9.67 -4.51 12.07
N TYR A 73 -9.33 -3.85 10.97
CA TYR A 73 -9.96 -4.01 9.68
C TYR A 73 -8.92 -4.23 8.59
N THR A 74 -9.27 -5.06 7.62
CA THR A 74 -8.48 -5.29 6.41
C THR A 74 -9.20 -4.65 5.24
N TYR A 75 -8.57 -3.65 4.63
CA TYR A 75 -8.97 -3.08 3.34
C TYR A 75 -8.24 -3.80 2.21
N ASN A 76 -8.96 -4.29 1.20
CA ASN A 76 -8.36 -4.93 0.04
C ASN A 76 -9.01 -4.43 -1.25
N LYS A 77 -8.22 -3.72 -2.07
CA LYS A 77 -8.66 -3.16 -3.35
C LYS A 77 -7.64 -3.41 -4.44
N THR A 78 -8.16 -3.71 -5.63
CA THR A 78 -7.37 -3.74 -6.86
C THR A 78 -7.80 -2.60 -7.77
N ILE A 79 -6.82 -1.91 -8.37
CA ILE A 79 -7.06 -0.93 -9.42
C ILE A 79 -6.34 -1.37 -10.69
N PHE A 80 -6.91 -1.01 -11.83
CA PHE A 80 -6.26 -1.19 -13.12
C PHE A 80 -5.44 0.05 -13.47
N ILE A 81 -4.13 -0.12 -13.62
CA ILE A 81 -3.25 0.91 -14.18
C ILE A 81 -3.10 0.61 -15.66
N SER A 82 -3.49 1.57 -16.50
CA SER A 82 -3.49 1.39 -17.94
C SER A 82 -2.09 1.33 -18.54
N THR A 83 -1.92 0.56 -19.60
CA THR A 83 -0.64 0.38 -20.31
C THR A 83 -0.17 1.63 -21.05
N TRP A 84 -1.01 2.66 -21.21
CA TRP A 84 -0.56 3.94 -21.77
C TRP A 84 0.32 4.74 -20.81
N TYR A 85 0.27 4.45 -19.50
CA TYR A 85 1.16 5.08 -18.54
C TYR A 85 2.60 4.65 -18.83
N PRO A 86 3.55 5.60 -18.95
CA PRO A 86 4.92 5.26 -19.30
C PRO A 86 5.59 4.45 -18.19
N ALA A 87 6.54 3.59 -18.57
CA ALA A 87 7.35 2.87 -17.61
C ALA A 87 8.24 3.86 -16.82
N VAL A 88 7.86 4.13 -15.57
CA VAL A 88 8.51 5.12 -14.70
C VAL A 88 8.45 4.71 -13.24
N TYR A 89 9.49 5.07 -12.49
CA TYR A 89 9.43 5.13 -11.04
C TYR A 89 8.47 6.22 -10.57
N ALA A 90 7.48 5.90 -9.76
CA ALA A 90 6.53 6.84 -9.20
C ALA A 90 6.19 6.46 -7.75
N THR A 91 5.55 7.37 -7.02
CA THR A 91 4.94 7.03 -5.73
C THR A 91 3.43 6.93 -5.91
N VAL A 92 2.84 5.77 -5.60
CA VAL A 92 1.40 5.63 -5.49
C VAL A 92 0.98 6.08 -4.09
N ARG A 93 0.18 7.13 -4.02
CA ARG A 93 -0.45 7.62 -2.80
C ARG A 93 -1.89 7.11 -2.75
N TRP A 94 -2.18 6.29 -1.76
CA TRP A 94 -3.51 5.82 -1.41
C TRP A 94 -4.04 6.60 -0.21
N ARG A 95 -5.27 7.10 -0.29
CA ARG A 95 -5.94 7.71 0.87
C ARG A 95 -7.32 7.10 1.05
N LEU A 96 -7.63 6.70 2.29
CA LEU A 96 -8.98 6.31 2.70
C LEU A 96 -9.62 7.51 3.40
N LYS A 97 -10.68 8.06 2.82
CA LYS A 97 -11.32 9.27 3.34
C LYS A 97 -12.60 8.99 4.10
N ASN A 98 -12.89 9.85 5.06
CA ASN A 98 -14.16 9.84 5.74
C ASN A 98 -15.24 10.56 4.92
N THR A 99 -16.48 10.59 5.41
CA THR A 99 -17.60 11.27 4.74
C THR A 99 -17.46 12.79 4.67
N ASN A 100 -16.56 13.39 5.44
CA ASN A 100 -16.24 14.83 5.38
C ASN A 100 -15.17 15.14 4.33
N GLY A 101 -14.49 14.11 3.80
CA GLY A 101 -13.41 14.24 2.82
C GLY A 101 -11.99 14.26 3.43
N ASP A 102 -11.88 14.18 4.75
CA ASP A 102 -10.60 14.10 5.48
C ASP A 102 -10.00 12.70 5.35
N SER A 103 -8.67 12.61 5.37
CA SER A 103 -7.97 11.34 5.13
C SER A 103 -7.71 10.62 6.45
N MET A 104 -8.37 9.49 6.67
CA MET A 104 -8.20 8.67 7.87
C MET A 104 -6.88 7.89 7.82
N VAL A 105 -6.60 7.28 6.66
CA VAL A 105 -5.41 6.48 6.41
C VAL A 105 -4.74 7.00 5.15
N CYS A 106 -3.42 7.15 5.21
CA CYS A 106 -2.58 7.45 4.06
C CYS A 106 -1.50 6.40 3.89
N VAL A 107 -1.29 5.98 2.65
CA VAL A 107 -0.26 5.02 2.30
C VAL A 107 0.49 5.56 1.09
N GLU A 108 1.81 5.61 1.16
CA GLU A 108 2.66 5.95 0.04
C GLU A 108 3.56 4.77 -0.32
N VAL A 109 3.41 4.28 -1.55
CA VAL A 109 4.11 3.09 -2.05
C VAL A 109 5.00 3.51 -3.21
N PRO A 110 6.33 3.39 -3.11
CA PRO A 110 7.19 3.53 -4.28
C PRO A 110 6.91 2.36 -5.23
N VAL A 111 6.63 2.67 -6.49
CA VAL A 111 6.37 1.68 -7.54
C VAL A 111 7.23 1.97 -8.75
N GLU A 112 7.58 0.90 -9.47
CA GLU A 112 8.06 0.97 -10.83
C GLU A 112 6.92 0.50 -11.73
N LEU A 113 6.36 1.41 -12.52
CA LEU A 113 5.46 1.03 -13.60
C LEU A 113 6.32 0.50 -14.75
N ALA A 114 6.00 -0.68 -15.28
CA ALA A 114 6.74 -1.36 -16.34
C ALA A 114 5.85 -1.59 -17.56
#